data_AF-A0A925RYJ3-F1
#
_entry.id   AF-A0A925RYJ3-F1
#
_cell.length_a   1.000
_cell.length_b   1.000
_cell.length_c   1.000
_cell.angle_alpha   90.00
_cell.angle_beta   90.00
_cell.angle_gamma   90.00
#
_symmetry.space_group_name_H-M   'P 1'
#
loop_
_entity.id
_entity.type
_entity.pdbx_description
1 polymer ?
#
loop_
_entity_poly.entity_id
_entity_poly.type
_entity_poly.pdbx_seq_one_letter_code
_entity_poly.pdbx_strand_id
1 'polypeptide(L)' 'MSEKVILLVEDNPDDVELTRIAFVEAKLANRLVVASDGVEALDYLFARGT' A
#
# COMPACT_ATOMS: atom_id res chain seq x y z
N MET A 1 -18.27 -4.03 9.36
CA MET A 1 -17.63 -2.79 8.86
C MET A 1 -16.74 -3.18 7.70
N SER A 2 -16.68 -2.39 6.62
CA SER A 2 -15.71 -2.61 5.56
C SER A 2 -14.31 -2.30 6.09
N GLU A 3 -13.37 -3.22 5.94
CA GLU A 3 -11.96 -2.97 6.22
C GLU A 3 -11.47 -1.81 5.33
N LYS A 4 -10.90 -0.76 5.94
CA LYS A 4 -10.33 0.36 5.19
C LYS A 4 -8.90 -0.01 4.81
N VAL A 5 -8.66 -0.22 3.52
CA VAL A 5 -7.33 -0.53 2.98
C VAL A 5 -6.60 0.77 2.60
N ILE A 6 -5.29 0.81 2.82
CA ILE A 6 -4.41 1.88 2.36
C ILE A 6 -3.55 1.32 1.23
N LEU A 7 -3.51 2.03 0.09
CA LEU A 7 -2.64 1.73 -1.04
C LEU A 7 -1.45 2.70 -1.00
N LEU A 8 -0.24 2.16 -0.83
CA LEU A 8 1.03 2.88 -0.97
C LEU A 8 1.57 2.66 -2.38
N VAL A 9 1.93 3.72 -3.07
CA VAL A 9 2.59 3.67 -4.39
C VAL A 9 4.01 4.18 -4.18
N GLU A 10 4.98 3.28 -4.24
CA GLU A 10 6.39 3.55 -3.91
C GLU A 10 7.28 2.54 -4.66
N ASP A 11 8.24 3.03 -5.44
CA ASP A 11 9.13 2.20 -6.27
C ASP A 11 10.42 1.83 -5.53
N ASN A 12 10.76 2.54 -4.45
CA ASN A 12 11.92 2.23 -3.63
C ASN A 12 11.58 1.25 -2.48
N PRO A 13 12.21 0.05 -2.44
CA PRO A 13 11.93 -0.93 -1.40
C PRO A 13 12.32 -0.47 0.01
N ASP A 14 13.32 0.40 0.15
CA ASP A 14 13.72 0.93 1.45
C ASP A 14 12.64 1.89 2.00
N ASP A 15 12.05 2.73 1.14
CA ASP A 15 10.98 3.66 1.52
C ASP A 15 9.67 2.92 1.85
N VAL A 16 9.40 1.80 1.16
CA VAL A 16 8.30 0.89 1.53
C VAL A 16 8.48 0.36 2.95
N GLU A 17 9.68 -0.11 3.30
CA GLU A 17 9.93 -0.68 4.62
C GLU A 17 9.88 0.39 5.71
N LEU A 18 10.46 1.56 5.48
CA LEU A 18 10.34 2.71 6.39
C LEU A 18 8.88 3.09 6.63
N THR A 19 8.06 3.09 5.58
CA THR A 19 6.61 3.35 5.70
C THR A 19 5.89 2.27 6.49
N ARG A 20 6.23 0.99 6.30
CA ARG A 20 5.66 -0.12 7.09
C ARG A 20 5.97 0.04 8.58
N ILE A 21 7.21 0.38 8.93
CA ILE A 21 7.62 0.61 10.32
C ILE A 21 6.79 1.76 10.92
N ALA A 22 6.68 2.89 10.20
CA ALA A 22 5.88 4.04 10.66
C ALA A 22 4.41 3.68 10.91
N PHE A 23 3.82 2.82 10.07
CA PHE A 23 2.43 2.35 10.25
C PHE A 23 2.26 1.49 11.50
N VAL A 24 3.22 0.60 11.76
CA VAL A 24 3.24 -0.24 12.97
C VAL A 24 3.39 0.62 14.22
N GLU A 25 4.31 1.59 14.21
CA GLU A 25 4.53 2.51 15.33
C GLU A 25 3.30 3.38 15.61
N ALA A 26 2.61 3.84 14.56
CA ALA A 26 1.36 4.59 14.65
C ALA A 26 0.14 3.74 15.06
N LYS A 27 0.31 2.41 15.22
CA LYS A 27 -0.76 1.44 15.53
C LYS A 27 -1.93 1.49 14.55
N LEU A 28 -1.63 1.70 13.27
CA LEU A 28 -2.63 1.66 12.20
C LEU A 28 -3.02 0.20 11.94
N ALA A 29 -4.28 -0.14 12.21
CA ALA A 29 -4.83 -1.47 11.97
C ALA A 29 -5.24 -1.71 10.51
N ASN A 30 -5.11 -0.69 9.65
CA ASN A 30 -5.46 -0.76 8.24
C ASN A 30 -4.48 -1.68 7.51
N ARG A 31 -5.00 -2.57 6.67
CA ARG A 31 -4.17 -3.31 5.72
C ARG A 31 -3.47 -2.33 4.77
N LEU A 32 -2.16 -2.49 4.62
CA LEU A 32 -1.33 -1.76 3.69
C LEU A 32 -1.03 -2.63 2.46
N VAL A 33 -1.50 -2.20 1.29
CA VAL A 33 -1.15 -2.77 -0.01
C VAL A 33 -0.11 -1.86 -0.65
N VAL A 34 0.89 -2.46 -1.29
CA VAL A 34 1.97 -1.72 -1.96
C VAL A 34 1.90 -1.98 -3.45
N ALA A 35 2.02 -0.92 -4.24
CA ALA A 35 2.23 -0.95 -5.67
C ALA A 35 3.59 -0.29 -5.97
N SER A 36 4.39 -0.92 -6.81
CA SER A 36 5.73 -0.48 -7.18
C SER A 36 5.74 0.62 -8.24
N ASP A 37 4.64 0.79 -8.99
CA ASP A 37 4.51 1.84 -9.99
C ASP A 37 3.04 2.29 -10.18
N GLY A 38 2.86 3.27 -11.07
CA GLY A 38 1.53 3.80 -11.40
C GLY A 38 0.64 2.80 -12.15
N VAL A 39 1.20 1.88 -12.93
CA VAL A 39 0.42 0.86 -13.64
C VAL A 39 -0.17 -0.12 -12.64
N GLU A 40 0.64 -0.66 -11.75
CA GLU A 40 0.22 -1.57 -10.68
C GLU A 40 -0.80 -0.88 -9.75
N ALA A 41 -0.60 0.41 -9.43
CA ALA A 41 -1.55 1.18 -8.64
C ALA A 41 -2.91 1.32 -9.32
N LEU A 42 -2.92 1.63 -10.63
CA LEU A 42 -4.15 1.72 -11.41
C LEU A 42 -4.82 0.36 -11.56
N ASP A 43 -4.05 -0.71 -11.74
CA ASP A 43 -4.58 -2.07 -11.84
C ASP A 43 -5.24 -2.51 -10.53
N TYR A 44 -4.67 -2.13 -9.38
CA TYR A 44 -5.30 -2.31 -8.08
C TYR A 44 -6.60 -1.50 -7.95
N LEU A 45 -6.57 -0.20 -8.28
CA LEU A 45 -7.73 0.70 -8.14
C LEU A 45 -8.91 0.31 -9.03
N PHE A 46 -8.64 -0.15 -10.25
CA PHE A 46 -9.65 -0.57 -11.20
C PHE A 46 -9.95 -2.08 -11.16
N ALA A 47 -9.38 -2.80 -10.20
CA ALA A 47 -9.53 -4.25 -10.04
C ALA A 47 -9.27 -5.01 -11.35
N ARG A 48 -8.24 -4.59 -12.10
CA ARG A 48 -7.98 -5.10 -13.45
C ARG A 48 -7.41 -6.51 -13.47
N GLY A 49 -6.88 -7.00 -12.36
CA GLY A 49 -6.39 -8.37 -12.19
C GLY A 49 -5.37 -8.73 -13.27
N THR A 50 -4.10 -8.55 -12.98
CA THR A 50 -3.04 -9.02 -13.89
C THR A 50 -3.00 -10.55 -13.97
#